data_AF-A0A7S4KN18-F1
#
_entry.id   AF-A0A7S4KN18-F1
#
_cell.length_a   1.000
_cell.length_b   1.000
_cell.length_c   1.000
_cell.angle_alpha   90.00
_cell.angle_beta   90.00
_cell.angle_gamma   90.00
#
_symmetry.space_group_name_H-M   'P 1'
#
loop_
_entity.id
_entity.type
_entity.pdbx_description
1 polymer ?
#
loop_
_entity_poly.entity_id
_entity_poly.type
_entity_poly.pdbx_seq_one_letter_code
_entity_poly.pdbx_strand_id
1 'polypeptide(L)'
;AHSLFYLPCLRRICKELPWVELVNRPATSAEVSVFWHDRLDVPVSKFHISRLAKGQKMNRFLTMQYHARKNTLTKRLKRMQELFPEDFNFLPKSWTFPSEVSDFKKNAIKYDQSGESKYYIIKPDNGSKGQGIQLADYPKVIPAWMQMSRSAMASDDDDDDSDKQKKSEGKGEGKRN
;
A
#
# COMPACT_ATOMS: atom_id res chain seq x y z
N ALA A 1 2.98 -4.19 -10.17
CA ALA A 1 3.31 -5.63 -10.12
C ALA A 1 2.05 -6.49 -10.28
N HIS A 2 2.00 -7.41 -11.24
CA HIS A 2 0.91 -8.40 -11.31
C HIS A 2 0.98 -9.34 -10.10
N SER A 3 -0.15 -9.67 -9.46
CA SER A 3 -0.09 -10.70 -8.42
C SER A 3 0.15 -12.05 -9.07
N LEU A 4 1.37 -12.55 -8.91
CA LEU A 4 1.76 -13.87 -9.39
C LEU A 4 1.04 -14.99 -8.64
N PHE A 5 0.42 -14.71 -7.49
CA PHE A 5 -0.17 -15.73 -6.62
C PHE A 5 -1.69 -15.74 -6.61
N TYR A 6 -2.35 -14.57 -6.64
CA TYR A 6 -3.80 -14.51 -6.44
C TYR A 6 -4.59 -14.97 -7.66
N LEU A 7 -4.13 -14.65 -8.87
CA LEU A 7 -4.86 -14.97 -10.08
C LEU A 7 -4.94 -16.49 -10.37
N PRO A 8 -3.87 -17.29 -10.23
CA PRO A 8 -3.97 -18.75 -10.39
C PRO A 8 -4.90 -19.42 -9.36
N CYS A 9 -4.84 -19.01 -8.10
CA CYS A 9 -5.72 -19.54 -7.05
C CYS A 9 -7.19 -19.16 -7.31
N LEU A 10 -7.44 -17.92 -7.70
CA LEU A 10 -8.78 -17.45 -8.06
C LEU A 10 -9.35 -18.25 -9.23
N ARG A 11 -8.55 -18.42 -10.30
CA ARG A 11 -8.94 -19.23 -11.46
C ARG A 11 -9.21 -20.68 -11.13
N ARG A 12 -8.46 -21.27 -10.20
CA ARG A 12 -8.73 -22.63 -9.71
C ARG A 12 -10.12 -22.71 -9.07
N ILE A 13 -10.43 -21.81 -8.15
CA ILE A 13 -11.73 -21.78 -7.48
C ILE A 13 -12.87 -21.48 -8.45
N CYS A 14 -12.66 -20.60 -9.44
CA CYS A 14 -13.67 -20.33 -10.47
C CYS A 14 -14.00 -21.55 -11.33
N LYS A 15 -13.13 -22.57 -11.42
CA LYS A 15 -13.46 -23.84 -12.09
C LYS A 15 -14.36 -24.75 -11.25
N GLU A 16 -14.28 -24.63 -9.93
CA GLU A 16 -15.04 -25.44 -8.98
C GLU A 16 -16.42 -24.82 -8.67
N LEU A 17 -16.58 -23.52 -8.95
CA LEU A 17 -17.79 -22.76 -8.75
C LEU A 17 -18.47 -22.43 -10.09
N PRO A 18 -19.78 -22.12 -10.12
CA PRO A 18 -20.49 -21.74 -11.35
C PRO A 18 -20.18 -20.29 -11.80
N TRP A 19 -18.93 -19.85 -11.64
CA TRP A 19 -18.48 -18.51 -12.06
C TRP A 19 -17.81 -18.60 -13.43
N VAL A 20 -18.20 -17.72 -14.34
CA VAL A 20 -17.57 -17.58 -15.66
C VAL A 20 -16.61 -16.40 -15.62
N GLU A 21 -15.32 -16.65 -15.86
CA GLU A 21 -14.33 -15.58 -16.03
C GLU A 21 -14.59 -14.88 -17.37
N LEU A 22 -14.89 -13.57 -17.31
CA LEU A 22 -15.03 -12.73 -18.48
C LEU A 22 -13.75 -11.91 -18.66
N VAL A 23 -13.03 -12.14 -19.76
CA VAL A 23 -11.76 -11.45 -20.08
C VAL A 23 -12.04 -10.22 -20.93
N ASN A 24 -11.35 -9.11 -20.66
CA ASN A 24 -11.40 -7.85 -21.45
C ASN A 24 -12.80 -7.22 -21.60
N ARG A 25 -13.69 -7.38 -20.61
CA ARG A 25 -14.98 -6.69 -20.60
C ARG A 25 -14.87 -5.30 -19.96
N PRO A 26 -15.57 -4.28 -20.48
CA PRO A 26 -15.64 -2.98 -19.83
C PRO A 26 -16.36 -3.10 -18.49
N ALA A 27 -15.99 -2.24 -17.53
CA ALA A 27 -16.59 -2.21 -16.19
C ALA A 27 -18.11 -1.93 -16.19
N THR A 28 -18.64 -1.43 -17.31
CA THR A 28 -20.05 -1.13 -17.51
C THR A 28 -20.83 -2.30 -18.11
N SER A 29 -20.20 -3.46 -18.38
CA SER A 29 -20.91 -4.61 -18.92
C SER A 29 -21.89 -5.15 -17.89
N ALA A 30 -23.18 -5.18 -18.23
CA ALA A 30 -24.25 -5.73 -17.39
C ALA A 30 -24.09 -7.24 -17.13
N GLU A 31 -23.27 -7.92 -17.92
CA GLU A 31 -22.99 -9.36 -17.80
C GLU A 31 -22.07 -9.69 -16.60
N VAL A 32 -21.35 -8.69 -16.07
CA VAL A 32 -20.39 -8.90 -14.98
C VAL A 32 -21.06 -8.69 -13.63
N SER A 33 -21.01 -9.69 -12.75
CA SER A 33 -21.52 -9.57 -11.37
C SER A 33 -20.45 -9.08 -10.39
N VAL A 34 -19.19 -9.46 -10.59
CA VAL A 34 -18.08 -9.15 -9.68
C VAL A 34 -16.86 -8.70 -10.46
N PHE A 35 -16.31 -7.56 -10.09
CA PHE A 35 -15.02 -7.06 -10.56
C PHE A 35 -13.91 -7.39 -9.57
N TRP A 36 -12.88 -8.07 -10.06
CA TRP A 36 -11.73 -8.43 -9.25
C TRP A 36 -10.51 -7.58 -9.61
N HIS A 37 -10.08 -6.72 -8.70
CA HIS A 37 -8.93 -5.83 -8.85
C HIS A 37 -7.74 -6.33 -8.02
N ASP A 38 -6.75 -6.88 -8.72
CA ASP A 38 -5.59 -7.58 -8.14
C ASP A 38 -4.32 -6.70 -8.06
N ARG A 39 -4.32 -5.58 -8.77
CA ARG A 39 -3.23 -4.58 -8.71
C ARG A 39 -3.33 -3.80 -7.39
N LEU A 40 -2.52 -4.19 -6.41
CA LEU A 40 -2.48 -3.53 -5.10
C LEU A 40 -1.82 -2.14 -5.16
N ASP A 41 -0.93 -1.94 -6.13
CA ASP A 41 -0.23 -0.69 -6.45
C ASP A 41 -1.14 0.37 -7.08
N VAL A 42 -2.25 -0.03 -7.71
CA VAL A 42 -3.21 0.88 -8.33
C VAL A 42 -4.38 1.15 -7.37
N PRO A 43 -4.53 2.39 -6.86
CA PRO A 43 -5.62 2.72 -5.95
C PRO A 43 -7.00 2.65 -6.61
N VAL A 44 -7.98 2.13 -5.88
CA VAL A 44 -9.39 2.22 -6.29
C VAL A 44 -9.89 3.62 -6.00
N SER A 45 -10.19 4.35 -7.08
CA SER A 45 -10.77 5.69 -7.03
C SER A 45 -12.30 5.66 -7.07
N LYS A 46 -12.93 6.79 -6.76
CA LYS A 46 -14.40 6.97 -6.86
C LYS A 46 -14.94 6.60 -8.24
N PHE A 47 -14.16 6.87 -9.29
CA PHE A 47 -14.52 6.56 -10.68
C PHE A 47 -14.70 5.07 -10.94
N HIS A 48 -13.91 4.22 -10.28
CA HIS A 48 -14.04 2.76 -10.42
C HIS A 48 -15.37 2.28 -9.82
N ILE A 49 -15.75 2.83 -8.67
CA ILE A 49 -16.98 2.41 -7.98
C ILE A 49 -18.21 3.03 -8.61
N SER A 50 -18.14 4.28 -9.06
CA SER A 50 -19.28 4.95 -9.72
C SER A 50 -19.70 4.30 -11.04
N ARG A 51 -18.86 3.43 -11.61
CA ARG A 51 -19.15 2.65 -12.82
C ARG A 51 -19.87 1.33 -12.55
N LEU A 52 -19.99 0.92 -11.28
CA LEU A 52 -20.72 -0.29 -10.91
C LEU A 52 -22.22 -0.06 -11.05
N ALA A 53 -22.88 -0.92 -11.83
CA ALA A 53 -24.33 -1.00 -11.91
C ALA A 53 -24.92 -1.64 -10.64
N LYS A 54 -26.24 -1.51 -10.46
CA LYS A 54 -26.96 -2.09 -9.32
C LYS A 54 -26.71 -3.60 -9.25
N GLY A 55 -26.28 -4.08 -8.08
CA GLY A 55 -25.99 -5.50 -7.83
C GLY A 55 -24.55 -5.92 -8.15
N GLN A 56 -23.79 -5.11 -8.89
CA GLN A 56 -22.38 -5.39 -9.16
C GLN A 56 -21.52 -5.12 -7.92
N LYS A 57 -20.47 -5.92 -7.75
CA LYS A 57 -19.57 -5.85 -6.60
C LYS A 57 -18.11 -5.72 -7.03
N MET A 58 -17.28 -5.18 -6.14
CA MET A 58 -15.83 -5.12 -6.31
C MET A 58 -15.16 -5.65 -5.04
N ASN A 59 -14.04 -6.36 -5.19
CA ASN A 59 -13.26 -6.93 -4.08
C ASN A 59 -12.41 -5.90 -3.29
N ARG A 60 -12.59 -4.60 -3.54
CA ARG A 60 -11.79 -3.52 -2.94
C ARG A 60 -12.69 -2.37 -2.53
N PHE A 61 -12.50 -1.88 -1.31
CA PHE A 61 -13.15 -0.66 -0.83
C PHE A 61 -12.39 0.58 -1.32
N LEU A 62 -13.11 1.71 -1.41
CA LEU A 62 -12.48 3.02 -1.60
C LEU A 62 -11.46 3.27 -0.50
N THR A 63 -10.45 4.05 -0.85
CA THR A 63 -9.46 4.57 0.08
C THR A 63 -8.68 3.51 0.87
N MET A 64 -8.78 2.22 0.52
CA MET A 64 -8.13 1.12 1.23
C MET A 64 -6.61 1.33 1.36
N GLN A 65 -5.98 1.95 0.36
CA GLN A 65 -4.57 2.35 0.38
C GLN A 65 -4.23 3.32 1.51
N TYR A 66 -5.18 4.13 1.96
CA TYR A 66 -4.99 5.02 3.11
C TYR A 66 -5.31 4.33 4.43
N HIS A 67 -6.29 3.42 4.44
CA HIS A 67 -6.67 2.67 5.65
C HIS A 67 -5.63 1.63 6.06
N ALA A 68 -5.01 0.96 5.08
CA ALA A 68 -4.07 -0.14 5.30
C ALA A 68 -2.59 0.32 5.38
N ARG A 69 -2.30 1.62 5.23
CA ARG A 69 -0.94 2.16 5.42
C ARG A 69 -0.55 2.11 6.89
N LYS A 70 0.70 1.75 7.16
CA LYS A 70 1.21 1.54 8.53
C LYS A 70 1.10 2.82 9.35
N ASN A 71 1.47 3.96 8.78
CA ASN A 71 1.41 5.26 9.47
C ASN A 71 -0.03 5.65 9.82
N THR A 72 -0.94 5.59 8.84
CA THR A 72 -2.35 5.96 9.04
C THR A 72 -3.04 5.02 10.03
N LEU A 73 -2.80 3.72 9.91
CA LEU A 73 -3.32 2.72 10.83
C LEU A 73 -2.81 2.96 12.25
N THR A 74 -1.51 3.21 12.41
CA THR A 74 -0.88 3.49 13.72
C THR A 74 -1.51 4.72 14.37
N LYS A 75 -1.70 5.81 13.63
CA LYS A 75 -2.34 7.03 14.14
C LYS A 75 -3.77 6.78 14.64
N ARG A 76 -4.54 5.98 13.90
CA ARG A 76 -5.92 5.63 14.29
C ARG A 76 -5.94 4.71 15.51
N LEU A 77 -5.08 3.69 15.55
CA LEU A 77 -5.00 2.76 16.67
C LEU A 77 -4.53 3.48 17.95
N LYS A 78 -3.56 4.39 17.85
CA LYS A 78 -3.17 5.26 18.97
C LYS A 78 -4.34 6.08 19.52
N ARG A 79 -5.15 6.68 18.63
CA ARG A 79 -6.35 7.42 19.05
C ARG A 79 -7.36 6.52 19.76
N MET A 80 -7.54 5.30 19.28
CA MET A 80 -8.42 4.32 19.94
C MET A 80 -7.85 3.87 21.29
N GLN A 81 -6.53 3.69 21.40
CA GLN A 81 -5.84 3.37 22.64
C GLN A 81 -5.99 4.46 23.70
N GLU A 82 -6.03 5.74 23.31
CA GLU A 82 -6.33 6.84 24.23
C GLU A 82 -7.78 6.84 24.73
N LEU A 83 -8.73 6.46 23.87
CA LEU A 83 -10.17 6.47 24.19
C LEU A 83 -10.60 5.22 24.97
N PHE A 84 -10.00 4.06 24.63
CA PHE A 84 -10.39 2.74 25.10
C PHE A 84 -9.12 1.93 25.42
N PRO A 85 -8.35 2.31 26.46
CA PRO A 85 -7.04 1.72 26.75
C PRO A 85 -7.10 0.22 27.03
N GLU A 86 -8.15 -0.25 27.70
CA GLU A 86 -8.33 -1.67 28.04
C GLU A 86 -8.59 -2.54 26.79
N ASP A 87 -9.33 -2.01 25.82
CA ASP A 87 -9.69 -2.73 24.58
C ASP A 87 -8.58 -2.65 23.52
N PHE A 88 -7.76 -1.58 23.56
CA PHE A 88 -6.71 -1.29 22.57
C PHE A 88 -5.30 -1.38 23.15
N ASN A 89 -5.07 -2.28 24.11
CA ASN A 89 -3.76 -2.58 24.72
C ASN A 89 -2.83 -3.45 23.85
N PHE A 90 -3.29 -3.89 22.67
CA PHE A 90 -2.55 -4.78 21.77
C PHE A 90 -1.58 -4.06 20.82
N LEU A 91 -1.67 -2.73 20.70
CA LEU A 91 -0.78 -1.97 19.82
C LEU A 91 0.61 -1.85 20.49
N PRO A 92 1.69 -2.40 19.90
CA PRO A 92 3.03 -2.18 20.42
C PRO A 92 3.38 -0.69 20.38
N LYS A 93 4.18 -0.23 21.34
CA LYS A 93 4.65 1.17 21.35
C LYS A 93 5.34 1.48 20.02
N SER A 94 4.74 2.41 19.29
CA SER A 94 5.08 2.71 17.90
C SER A 94 5.24 4.21 17.71
N TRP A 95 6.05 4.65 16.75
CA TRP A 95 6.25 6.06 16.41
C TRP A 95 6.26 6.24 14.89
N THR A 96 5.60 7.28 14.42
CA THR A 96 5.51 7.68 13.02
C THR A 96 6.43 8.88 12.78
N PHE A 97 7.47 8.67 11.97
CA PHE A 97 8.44 9.71 11.64
C PHE A 97 8.00 10.46 10.37
N PRO A 98 8.33 11.77 10.24
CA PRO A 98 9.17 12.56 11.16
C PRO A 98 8.42 13.14 12.37
N SER A 99 7.09 13.08 12.41
CA SER A 99 6.27 13.78 13.41
C SER A 99 6.57 13.40 14.86
N GLU A 100 6.97 12.16 15.12
CA GLU A 100 7.10 11.63 16.49
C GLU A 100 8.56 11.35 16.90
N VAL A 101 9.55 11.89 16.16
CA VAL A 101 10.98 11.69 16.46
C VAL A 101 11.36 12.18 17.86
N SER A 102 10.80 13.32 18.29
CA SER A 102 11.07 13.89 19.61
C SER A 102 10.56 12.98 20.73
N ASP A 103 9.34 12.47 20.60
CA ASP A 103 8.77 11.54 21.57
C ASP A 103 9.53 10.21 21.60
N PHE A 104 9.91 9.69 20.44
CA PHE A 104 10.76 8.51 20.33
C PHE A 104 12.08 8.66 21.09
N LYS A 105 12.83 9.75 20.87
CA LYS A 105 14.10 10.01 21.58
C LYS A 105 13.92 10.02 23.09
N LYS A 106 12.88 10.68 23.59
CA LYS A 106 12.57 10.74 25.03
C LYS A 106 12.31 9.35 25.62
N ASN A 107 11.55 8.51 24.91
CA ASN A 107 11.26 7.15 25.37
C ASN A 107 12.48 6.24 25.28
N ALA A 108 13.24 6.31 24.18
CA ALA A 108 14.42 5.48 23.98
C ALA A 108 15.50 5.71 25.05
N ILE A 109 15.71 6.96 25.51
CA ILE A 109 16.63 7.27 26.61
C ILE A 109 16.18 6.60 27.92
N LYS A 110 14.87 6.63 28.22
CA LYS A 110 14.33 5.99 29.43
C LYS A 110 14.54 4.47 29.42
N TYR A 111 14.34 3.87 28.25
CA TYR A 111 14.53 2.44 28.01
C TYR A 111 16.00 2.00 28.15
N ASP A 112 16.92 2.79 27.62
CA ASP A 112 18.36 2.57 27.79
C ASP A 112 18.78 2.63 29.28
N GLN A 113 18.22 3.59 30.03
CA GLN A 113 18.45 3.73 31.47
C GLN A 113 17.82 2.62 32.31
N SER A 114 16.66 2.08 31.91
CA SER A 114 16.00 0.98 32.62
C SER A 114 16.51 -0.41 32.21
N GLY A 115 17.31 -0.50 31.14
CA GLY A 115 17.78 -1.75 30.55
C GLY A 115 16.71 -2.49 29.74
N GLU A 116 15.52 -1.92 29.57
CA GLU A 116 14.44 -2.49 28.76
C GLU A 116 14.54 -2.01 27.32
N SER A 117 14.35 -2.91 26.35
CA SER A 117 14.39 -2.66 24.90
C SER A 117 15.77 -2.32 24.30
N LYS A 118 16.39 -3.35 23.71
CA LYS A 118 17.67 -3.24 22.97
C LYS A 118 17.49 -3.00 21.47
N TYR A 119 16.28 -3.20 20.93
CA TYR A 119 16.04 -3.21 19.48
C TYR A 119 14.67 -2.65 19.09
N TYR A 120 14.63 -2.02 17.92
CA TYR A 120 13.45 -1.43 17.29
C TYR A 120 13.28 -2.00 15.89
N ILE A 121 12.03 -2.24 15.49
CA ILE A 121 11.68 -2.67 14.13
C ILE A 121 11.25 -1.44 13.34
N ILE A 122 12.06 -1.06 12.36
CA ILE A 122 11.82 0.07 11.46
C ILE A 122 11.12 -0.48 10.22
N LYS A 123 10.00 0.12 9.84
CA LYS A 123 9.18 -0.32 8.71
C LYS A 123 8.92 0.85 7.75
N PRO A 124 9.11 0.69 6.44
CA PRO A 124 8.69 1.70 5.47
C PRO A 124 7.15 1.73 5.39
N ASP A 125 6.59 2.93 5.19
CA ASP A 125 5.13 3.09 5.12
C ASP A 125 4.57 2.39 3.88
N ASN A 126 5.17 2.65 2.71
CA ASN A 126 4.74 2.11 1.40
C ASN A 126 5.38 0.75 1.04
N GLY A 127 5.63 -0.11 2.03
CA GLY A 127 6.23 -1.43 1.82
C GLY A 127 5.29 -2.61 2.11
N SER A 128 5.54 -3.76 1.50
CA SER A 128 4.85 -5.02 1.79
C SER A 128 5.83 -6.20 1.77
N LYS A 129 5.38 -7.39 2.17
CA LYS A 129 6.18 -8.65 2.12
C LYS A 129 7.51 -8.59 2.89
N GLY A 130 7.59 -7.74 3.92
CA GLY A 130 8.82 -7.54 4.71
C GLY A 130 9.88 -6.68 4.02
N GLN A 131 9.65 -6.17 2.82
CA GLN A 131 10.63 -5.36 2.10
C GLN A 131 10.92 -4.06 2.86
N GLY A 132 12.21 -3.77 3.01
CA GLY A 132 12.72 -2.59 3.71
C GLY A 132 12.55 -2.62 5.23
N ILE A 133 12.06 -3.71 5.84
CA ILE A 133 12.06 -3.82 7.30
C ILE A 133 13.50 -3.95 7.80
N GLN A 134 13.84 -3.19 8.84
CA GLN A 134 15.15 -3.28 9.50
C GLN A 134 14.98 -3.41 11.01
N LEU A 135 15.92 -4.10 11.64
CA LEU A 135 16.07 -4.14 13.09
C LEU A 135 17.27 -3.26 13.46
N ALA A 136 17.11 -2.38 14.44
CA ALA A 136 18.17 -1.45 14.84
C ALA A 136 18.16 -1.21 16.35
N ASP A 137 19.34 -1.01 16.93
CA ASP A 137 19.48 -0.39 18.24
C ASP A 137 19.10 1.11 18.16
N TYR A 138 18.84 1.73 19.32
CA TYR A 138 18.42 3.14 19.38
C TYR A 138 19.31 4.09 18.56
N PRO A 139 20.65 4.07 18.68
CA PRO A 139 21.53 4.98 17.93
C PRO A 139 21.36 4.89 16.41
N LYS A 140 21.01 3.70 15.89
CA LYS A 140 20.88 3.46 14.45
C LYS A 140 19.48 3.71 13.91
N VAL A 141 18.45 3.88 14.76
CA VAL A 141 17.05 4.04 14.29
C VAL A 141 16.88 5.23 13.37
N ILE A 142 17.35 6.41 13.77
CA ILE A 142 17.18 7.64 12.98
C ILE A 142 17.99 7.58 11.68
N PRO A 143 19.29 7.20 11.68
CA PRO A 143 20.05 7.00 10.45
C PRO A 143 19.38 6.02 9.48
N ALA A 144 18.92 4.87 9.97
CA ALA A 144 18.23 3.87 9.17
C ALA A 144 16.94 4.40 8.54
N TRP A 145 16.11 5.11 9.31
CA TRP A 145 14.91 5.75 8.79
C TRP A 145 15.24 6.82 7.72
N MET A 146 16.28 7.63 7.93
CA MET A 146 16.70 8.63 6.94
C MET A 146 17.13 7.97 5.63
N GLN A 147 17.87 6.87 5.69
CA GLN A 147 18.27 6.10 4.52
C GLN A 147 17.05 5.54 3.77
N MET A 148 16.11 4.90 4.48
CA MET A 148 14.87 4.39 3.89
C MET A 148 14.07 5.49 3.20
N SER A 149 13.98 6.65 3.83
CA SER A 149 13.19 7.78 3.31
C SER A 149 13.81 8.34 2.02
N ARG A 150 15.15 8.42 1.93
CA ARG A 150 15.84 8.85 0.70
C ARG A 150 15.64 7.84 -0.44
N SER A 151 15.73 6.55 -0.16
CA SER A 151 15.50 5.51 -1.17
C SER A 151 14.07 5.53 -1.71
N ALA A 152 13.08 5.85 -0.86
CA ALA A 152 11.69 5.98 -1.30
C ALA A 152 11.46 7.21 -2.20
N MET A 153 12.15 8.33 -1.93
CA MET A 153 12.04 9.52 -2.79
C MET A 153 12.68 9.29 -4.17
N ALA A 154 13.80 8.58 -4.22
CA ALA A 154 14.46 8.26 -5.49
C ALA A 154 13.63 7.33 -6.40
N SER A 155 12.76 6.48 -5.84
CA SER A 155 11.91 5.58 -6.64
C SER A 155 10.64 6.22 -7.18
N ASP A 156 10.17 7.33 -6.59
CA ASP A 156 8.97 8.03 -7.04
C ASP A 156 9.24 8.93 -8.28
N ASP A 157 10.52 9.27 -8.54
CA ASP A 157 10.93 10.11 -9.68
C ASP A 157 11.11 9.34 -11.01
N ASP A 158 11.25 8.01 -10.97
CA ASP A 158 11.49 7.16 -12.17
C ASP A 158 10.20 6.77 -12.93
N ASP A 159 9.01 7.04 -12.37
CA ASP A 159 7.73 6.61 -12.96
C ASP A 159 7.10 7.62 -13.96
N ASP A 160 7.67 8.84 -14.13
CA ASP A 160 7.08 9.91 -14.95
C ASP A 160 7.60 10.01 -16.41
N ASP A 161 8.57 9.17 -16.82
CA ASP A 161 9.17 9.29 -18.17
C ASP A 161 8.68 8.24 -19.20
N SER A 162 7.84 7.28 -18.78
CA SER A 162 7.39 6.20 -19.68
C SER A 162 6.28 6.61 -20.67
N ASP A 163 5.67 7.79 -20.52
CA ASP A 163 4.55 8.25 -21.38
C ASP A 163 4.97 9.26 -22.47
N LYS A 164 6.23 9.69 -22.51
CA LYS A 164 6.74 10.64 -23.53
C LYS A 164 7.31 9.97 -24.79
N GLN A 165 7.66 8.69 -24.75
CA GLN A 165 8.28 8.02 -25.89
C GLN A 165 7.30 7.48 -26.96
N LYS A 166 5.98 7.48 -26.72
CA LYS A 166 4.99 7.00 -27.71
C LYS A 166 4.42 8.07 -28.65
N LYS A 167 4.85 9.33 -28.55
CA LYS A 167 4.36 10.42 -29.43
C LYS A 167 5.25 10.74 -30.65
N SER A 168 6.43 10.11 -30.78
CA SER A 168 7.35 10.40 -31.89
C SER A 168 7.31 9.40 -33.07
N GLU A 169 6.63 8.26 -32.95
CA GLU A 169 6.52 7.27 -34.03
C GLU A 169 5.12 7.28 -34.63
N GLY A 170 4.82 8.30 -35.43
CA GLY A 170 3.51 8.44 -36.06
C GLY A 170 3.37 9.60 -37.02
N LYS A 171 4.43 9.92 -37.79
CA LYS A 171 4.34 10.79 -38.97
C LYS A 171 5.24 10.24 -40.08
N GLY A 172 4.75 9.20 -40.73
CA GLY A 172 5.27 8.72 -42.01
C GLY A 172 4.09 8.19 -42.81
N GLU A 173 4.05 8.57 -44.09
CA GLU A 173 3.15 8.09 -45.15
C GLU A 173 1.85 8.87 -45.40
N GLY A 174 1.81 9.54 -46.57
CA GLY A 174 0.61 10.20 -47.07
C GLY A 174 0.82 11.03 -48.34
N LYS A 175 1.01 10.34 -49.48
CA LYS A 175 0.69 10.72 -50.87
C LYS A 175 1.71 11.52 -51.71
N ARG A 176 2.28 10.80 -52.70
CA ARG A 176 2.46 11.28 -54.08
C ARG A 176 1.64 10.40 -55.02
N ASN A 177 1.22 11.03 -56.11
CA ASN A 177 0.35 10.62 -57.21
C ASN A 177 -1.13 10.87 -56.96
#